data_AF-V5GE40-F1
#
_entry.id   AF-V5GE40-F1
#
_cell.length_a   1.000
_cell.length_b   1.000
_cell.length_c   1.000
_cell.angle_alpha   90.00
_cell.angle_beta   90.00
_cell.angle_gamma   90.00
#
_symmetry.space_group_name_H-M   'P 1'
#
loop_
_entity.id
_entity.type
_entity.pdbx_description
1 polymer ?
#
loop_
_entity_poly.entity_id
_entity_poly.type
_entity_poly.pdbx_seq_one_letter_code
_entity_poly.pdbx_strand_id
1 'polypeptide(L)'
;EMQTWGEIPTRKQEIAAYNAANRWKKKGMSLVPMAWTLDFAVNYTVLVSIFHGDGGVVISHGGIEMGQGINTKAIQSCAYKFGIPIDLITVKPSYNVIAPNSMASGGSITSEGVCFGVLRACDMLIQRMAPIKESLGGDPAWADLINACYAANIQLTASGFFSPNEPGFPRYVVYGVWGQHNK
;
A
#
# COMPACT_ATOMS: atom_id res chain seq x y z
N GLU A 1 20.17 -19.81 1.94
CA GLU A 1 19.92 -18.91 0.78
C GLU A 1 20.87 -17.72 0.72
N MET A 2 20.85 -16.78 1.67
CA MET A 2 21.73 -15.61 1.60
C MET A 2 23.23 -15.94 1.61
N GLN A 3 23.65 -16.99 2.33
CA GLN A 3 25.04 -17.47 2.28
C GLN A 3 25.46 -17.91 0.86
N THR A 4 24.50 -18.42 0.09
CA THR A 4 24.68 -18.87 -1.29
C THR A 4 24.66 -17.69 -2.25
N TRP A 5 23.63 -16.82 -2.20
CA TRP A 5 23.52 -15.63 -3.06
C TRP A 5 24.64 -14.62 -2.85
N GLY A 6 25.09 -14.46 -1.61
CA GLY A 6 26.20 -13.58 -1.26
C GLY A 6 27.58 -14.21 -1.43
N GLU A 7 27.66 -15.47 -1.88
CA GLU A 7 28.89 -16.27 -2.03
C GLU A 7 29.79 -16.22 -0.79
N ILE A 8 29.16 -16.26 0.38
CA ILE A 8 29.82 -15.95 1.66
C ILE A 8 31.04 -16.86 1.92
N PRO A 9 31.01 -18.18 1.67
CA PRO A 9 32.18 -19.03 1.85
C PRO A 9 33.35 -18.64 0.93
N THR A 10 33.09 -18.43 -0.35
CA THR A 10 34.10 -18.05 -1.35
C THR A 10 34.73 -16.71 -1.00
N ARG A 11 33.90 -15.69 -0.71
CA ARG A 11 34.38 -14.36 -0.35
C ARG A 11 35.16 -14.33 0.95
N LYS A 12 34.86 -15.21 1.92
CA LYS A 12 35.69 -15.38 3.13
C LYS A 12 37.10 -15.83 2.78
N GLN A 13 37.25 -16.79 1.86
CA GLN A 13 38.55 -17.28 1.42
C GLN A 13 39.33 -16.19 0.67
N GLU A 14 38.68 -15.48 -0.24
CA GLU A 14 39.28 -14.36 -0.97
C GLU A 14 39.76 -13.24 -0.06
N ILE A 15 38.97 -12.88 0.96
CA ILE A 15 39.35 -11.88 1.96
C ILE A 15 40.58 -12.34 2.74
N ALA A 16 40.63 -13.62 3.15
CA ALA A 16 41.78 -14.16 3.87
C ALA A 16 43.06 -14.11 3.01
N ALA A 17 42.97 -14.54 1.74
CA ALA A 17 44.08 -14.48 0.80
C ALA A 17 44.55 -13.04 0.54
N TYR A 18 43.62 -12.11 0.31
CA TYR A 18 43.93 -10.69 0.13
C TYR A 18 44.61 -10.10 1.36
N ASN A 19 44.08 -10.39 2.56
CA ASN A 19 44.64 -9.90 3.81
C ASN A 19 46.02 -10.47 4.10
N ALA A 20 46.33 -11.70 3.67
CA ALA A 20 47.68 -12.25 3.80
C ALA A 20 48.68 -11.53 2.87
N ALA A 21 48.27 -11.20 1.64
CA ALA A 21 49.13 -10.56 0.64
C ALA A 21 49.32 -9.04 0.87
N ASN A 22 48.47 -8.38 1.66
CA ASN A 22 48.49 -6.93 1.82
C ASN A 22 48.73 -6.53 3.28
N ARG A 23 49.87 -5.91 3.60
CA ARG A 23 50.21 -5.49 4.98
C ARG A 23 49.37 -4.30 5.46
N TRP A 24 49.17 -3.30 4.61
CA TRP A 24 48.63 -1.98 5.01
C TRP A 24 47.17 -1.74 4.58
N LYS A 25 46.59 -2.58 3.72
CA LYS A 25 45.18 -2.54 3.35
C LYS A 25 44.55 -3.90 3.61
N LYS A 26 43.43 -3.92 4.33
CA LYS A 26 42.69 -5.14 4.66
C LYS A 26 41.25 -5.03 4.17
N LYS A 27 40.66 -6.17 3.82
CA LYS A 27 39.24 -6.34 3.55
C LYS A 27 38.56 -7.02 4.73
N GLY A 28 37.28 -6.73 4.90
CA GLY A 28 36.42 -7.33 5.91
C GLY A 28 35.04 -7.58 5.34
N MET A 29 34.34 -8.53 5.95
CA MET A 29 32.94 -8.81 5.64
C MET A 29 32.19 -9.04 6.95
N SER A 30 30.97 -8.50 7.01
CA SER A 30 30.04 -8.70 8.12
C SER A 30 28.72 -9.22 7.57
N LEU A 31 28.01 -10.00 8.38
CA LEU A 31 26.67 -10.51 8.10
C LEU A 31 25.81 -10.33 9.34
N VAL A 32 24.71 -9.59 9.22
CA VAL A 32 23.86 -9.24 10.35
C VAL A 32 22.40 -9.56 10.03
N PRO A 33 21.74 -10.45 10.79
CA PRO A 33 20.30 -10.65 10.69
C PRO A 33 19.55 -9.48 11.33
N MET A 34 18.36 -9.19 10.82
CA MET A 34 17.45 -8.15 11.28
C MET A 34 16.04 -8.73 11.45
N ALA A 35 15.39 -8.34 12.54
CA ALA A 35 13.98 -8.58 12.78
C ALA A 35 13.34 -7.25 13.22
N TRP A 36 12.38 -6.76 12.44
CA TRP A 36 11.65 -5.51 12.71
C TRP A 36 10.18 -5.82 12.95
N THR A 37 9.70 -5.57 14.17
CA THR A 37 8.29 -5.80 14.52
C THR A 37 7.43 -4.63 14.08
N LEU A 38 6.41 -4.90 13.26
CA LEU A 38 5.40 -3.93 12.88
C LEU A 38 4.18 -4.04 13.79
N ASP A 39 3.76 -2.89 14.32
CA ASP A 39 2.57 -2.73 15.16
C ASP A 39 1.70 -1.60 14.62
N PHE A 40 0.42 -1.90 14.44
CA PHE A 40 -0.55 -1.02 13.79
C PHE A 40 -1.22 -0.10 14.79
N ALA A 41 -0.45 0.86 15.33
CA ALA A 41 -0.92 1.82 16.32
C ALA A 41 -1.32 3.19 15.69
N VAL A 42 -1.93 3.18 14.51
CA VAL A 42 -2.32 4.40 13.76
C VAL A 42 -3.73 4.30 13.20
N ASN A 43 -4.32 5.46 12.92
CA ASN A 43 -5.59 5.56 12.23
C ASN A 43 -5.48 6.47 11.00
N TYR A 44 -6.19 6.10 9.94
CA TYR A 44 -6.25 6.88 8.70
C TYR A 44 -7.68 6.91 8.17
N THR A 45 -8.12 8.11 7.82
CA THR A 45 -9.38 8.34 7.11
C THR A 45 -9.12 8.45 5.62
N VAL A 46 -9.98 7.84 4.81
CA VAL A 46 -9.92 7.82 3.35
C VAL A 46 -11.31 8.16 2.80
N LEU A 47 -11.37 8.99 1.77
CA LEU A 47 -12.56 9.26 0.99
C LEU A 47 -12.36 8.73 -0.44
N VAL A 48 -13.31 7.94 -0.92
CA VAL A 48 -13.39 7.49 -2.32
C VAL A 48 -14.65 8.08 -2.94
N SER A 49 -14.49 8.75 -4.09
CA SER A 49 -15.58 9.38 -4.83
C SER A 49 -15.57 8.90 -6.27
N ILE A 50 -16.71 8.45 -6.78
CA ILE A 50 -16.89 8.03 -8.18
C ILE A 50 -17.72 9.10 -8.90
N PHE A 51 -17.25 9.57 -10.05
CA PHE A 51 -17.92 10.58 -10.87
C PHE A 51 -18.72 9.92 -11.99
N HIS A 52 -19.98 10.28 -12.13
CA HIS A 52 -20.87 9.66 -13.12
C HIS A 52 -20.56 10.06 -14.58
N GLY A 53 -19.99 11.25 -14.79
CA GLY A 53 -19.75 11.77 -16.13
C GLY A 53 -18.80 10.90 -16.96
N ASP A 54 -17.68 10.48 -16.36
CA ASP A 54 -16.62 9.70 -17.01
C ASP A 54 -16.31 8.36 -16.31
N GLY A 55 -16.98 8.06 -15.19
CA GLY A 55 -16.68 6.90 -14.35
C GLY A 55 -15.37 7.04 -13.56
N GLY A 56 -14.74 8.22 -13.56
CA GLY A 56 -13.49 8.47 -12.86
C GLY A 56 -13.64 8.28 -11.35
N VAL A 57 -12.56 7.83 -10.70
CA VAL A 57 -12.51 7.63 -9.26
C VAL A 57 -11.45 8.54 -8.66
N VAL A 58 -11.83 9.28 -7.62
CA VAL A 58 -10.90 10.10 -6.84
C VAL A 58 -10.76 9.54 -5.43
N ILE A 59 -9.51 9.42 -5.00
CA ILE A 59 -9.13 9.05 -3.64
C ILE A 59 -8.51 10.27 -2.95
N SER A 60 -8.90 10.51 -1.70
CA SER A 60 -8.22 11.45 -0.80
C SER A 60 -8.02 10.79 0.54
N HIS A 61 -6.81 10.84 1.10
CA HIS A 61 -6.48 10.15 2.35
C HIS A 61 -5.57 10.97 3.27
N GLY A 62 -5.57 10.62 4.55
CA GLY A 62 -4.76 11.31 5.57
C GLY A 62 -3.27 11.00 5.56
N GLY A 63 -2.82 9.96 4.85
CA GLY A 63 -1.39 9.67 4.69
C GLY A 63 -0.71 10.65 3.73
N ILE A 64 0.57 10.96 3.96
CA ILE A 64 1.39 11.90 3.18
C ILE A 64 2.33 11.12 2.27
N GLU A 65 2.27 11.38 0.97
CA GLU A 65 3.25 10.90 0.01
C GLU A 65 4.56 11.69 0.14
N MET A 66 5.65 10.96 0.37
CA MET A 66 7.01 11.49 0.56
C MET A 66 8.06 10.62 -0.14
N GLY A 67 7.66 9.81 -1.12
CA GLY A 67 8.53 8.95 -1.94
C GLY A 67 8.38 7.45 -1.66
N GLN A 68 7.57 7.07 -0.67
CA GLN A 68 7.29 5.68 -0.34
C GLN A 68 6.27 5.01 -1.27
N GLY A 69 5.59 5.79 -2.13
CA GLY A 69 4.65 5.28 -3.11
C GLY A 69 3.29 4.89 -2.52
N ILE A 70 2.82 5.62 -1.50
CA ILE A 70 1.52 5.38 -0.88
C ILE A 70 0.37 5.64 -1.85
N ASN A 71 0.47 6.68 -2.68
CA ASN A 71 -0.57 7.01 -3.65
C ASN A 71 -0.71 5.91 -4.71
N THR A 72 0.42 5.36 -5.17
CA THR A 72 0.46 4.24 -6.12
C THR A 72 -0.24 3.01 -5.54
N LYS A 73 0.05 2.65 -4.28
CA LYS A 73 -0.58 1.52 -3.61
C LYS A 73 -2.08 1.72 -3.39
N ALA A 74 -2.52 2.94 -3.09
CA ALA A 74 -3.93 3.29 -2.96
C ALA A 74 -4.69 3.11 -4.28
N ILE A 75 -4.11 3.58 -5.40
CA ILE A 75 -4.65 3.38 -6.75
C ILE A 75 -4.76 1.89 -7.08
N GLN A 76 -3.69 1.12 -6.87
CA GLN A 76 -3.66 -0.32 -7.14
C GLN A 76 -4.72 -1.07 -6.31
N SER A 77 -4.88 -0.70 -5.03
CA SER A 77 -5.88 -1.31 -4.14
C SER A 77 -7.30 -1.01 -4.61
N CYS A 78 -7.57 0.23 -5.03
CA CYS A 78 -8.86 0.64 -5.56
C CYS A 78 -9.18 -0.05 -6.90
N ALA A 79 -8.22 -0.06 -7.83
CA ALA A 79 -8.34 -0.72 -9.13
C ALA A 79 -8.65 -2.21 -8.99
N TYR A 80 -7.87 -2.90 -8.14
CA TYR A 80 -8.09 -4.30 -7.82
C TYR A 80 -9.50 -4.55 -7.29
N LYS A 81 -9.97 -3.69 -6.38
CA LYS A 81 -11.25 -3.89 -5.71
C LYS A 81 -12.45 -3.65 -6.61
N PHE A 82 -12.39 -2.65 -7.49
CA PHE A 82 -13.45 -2.38 -8.46
C PHE A 82 -13.33 -3.18 -9.77
N GLY A 83 -12.15 -3.75 -10.07
CA GLY A 83 -11.89 -4.43 -11.34
C GLY A 83 -11.78 -3.47 -12.52
N ILE A 84 -11.23 -2.27 -12.30
CA ILE A 84 -11.11 -1.21 -13.32
C ILE A 84 -9.65 -0.83 -13.60
N PRO A 85 -9.35 -0.23 -14.77
CA PRO A 85 -8.02 0.28 -15.08
C PRO A 85 -7.54 1.33 -14.07
N ILE A 86 -6.24 1.31 -13.73
CA ILE A 86 -5.63 2.30 -12.84
C ILE A 86 -5.73 3.74 -13.37
N ASP A 87 -5.81 3.91 -14.69
CA ASP A 87 -5.87 5.22 -15.35
C ASP A 87 -7.19 5.97 -15.08
N LEU A 88 -8.23 5.27 -14.63
CA LEU A 88 -9.49 5.90 -14.18
C LEU A 88 -9.41 6.46 -12.76
N ILE A 89 -8.31 6.22 -12.03
CA ILE A 89 -8.21 6.49 -10.61
C ILE A 89 -7.12 7.55 -10.37
N THR A 90 -7.48 8.62 -9.67
CA THR A 90 -6.56 9.69 -9.30
C THR A 90 -6.56 9.91 -7.79
N VAL A 91 -5.38 10.11 -7.20
CA VAL A 91 -5.26 10.55 -5.81
C VAL A 91 -5.13 12.07 -5.77
N LYS A 92 -5.94 12.74 -4.96
CA LYS A 92 -5.82 14.18 -4.68
C LYS A 92 -4.95 14.41 -3.44
N PRO A 93 -4.37 15.62 -3.29
CA PRO A 93 -3.59 15.95 -2.10
C PRO A 93 -4.36 15.70 -0.81
N SER A 94 -3.62 15.41 0.27
CA SER A 94 -4.22 15.24 1.59
C SER A 94 -4.76 16.56 2.12
N TYR A 95 -6.03 16.58 2.51
CA TYR A 95 -6.69 17.74 3.12
C TYR A 95 -7.29 17.35 4.47
N ASN A 96 -7.02 18.16 5.51
CA ASN A 96 -7.52 17.92 6.87
C ASN A 96 -9.05 17.90 6.95
N VAL A 97 -9.73 18.64 6.08
CA VAL A 97 -11.21 18.64 6.01
C VAL A 97 -11.79 17.33 5.47
N ILE A 98 -11.00 16.58 4.69
CA ILE A 98 -11.42 15.29 4.11
C ILE A 98 -10.99 14.12 5.00
N ALA A 99 -9.80 14.19 5.58
CA ALA A 99 -9.23 13.12 6.40
C ALA A 99 -8.88 13.58 7.82
N PRO A 100 -9.86 14.08 8.61
CA PRO A 100 -9.60 14.60 9.94
C PRO A 100 -9.05 13.52 10.87
N ASN A 101 -8.29 13.95 11.87
CA ASN A 101 -7.73 13.11 12.94
C ASN A 101 -6.83 11.96 12.46
N SER A 102 -6.35 11.97 11.21
CA SER A 102 -5.40 10.96 10.73
C SER A 102 -4.04 11.14 11.41
N MET A 103 -3.34 10.04 11.72
CA MET A 103 -2.01 10.13 12.32
C MET A 103 -0.96 10.64 11.32
N ALA A 104 0.17 11.13 11.84
CA ALA A 104 1.34 11.45 11.04
C ALA A 104 1.84 10.21 10.27
N SER A 105 2.34 10.45 9.06
CA SER A 105 2.89 9.39 8.22
C SER A 105 4.26 8.94 8.71
N GLY A 106 4.41 7.64 8.98
CA GLY A 106 5.60 7.06 9.59
C GLY A 106 5.40 5.62 10.06
N GLY A 107 6.43 5.06 10.70
CA GLY A 107 6.37 3.73 11.35
C GLY A 107 6.21 2.55 10.40
N SER A 108 6.39 2.75 9.09
CA SER A 108 6.22 1.74 8.03
C SER A 108 4.80 1.19 7.87
N ILE A 109 3.81 1.78 8.54
CA ILE A 109 2.41 1.29 8.61
C ILE A 109 1.42 2.18 7.85
N THR A 110 1.82 3.38 7.44
CA THR A 110 0.94 4.36 6.78
C THR A 110 0.31 3.81 5.50
N SER A 111 1.10 3.15 4.64
CA SER A 111 0.58 2.65 3.37
C SER A 111 -0.44 1.53 3.57
N GLU A 112 -0.19 0.64 4.53
CA GLU A 112 -1.10 -0.45 4.87
C GLU A 112 -2.43 0.08 5.40
N GLY A 113 -2.39 1.04 6.33
CA GLY A 113 -3.60 1.66 6.86
C GLY A 113 -4.41 2.41 5.81
N VAL A 114 -3.76 3.17 4.92
CA VAL A 114 -4.45 3.85 3.81
C VAL A 114 -5.05 2.85 2.82
N CYS A 115 -4.31 1.81 2.41
CA CYS A 115 -4.84 0.80 1.49
C CYS A 115 -6.04 0.08 2.09
N PHE A 116 -5.99 -0.26 3.39
CA PHE A 116 -7.13 -0.84 4.07
C PHE A 116 -8.34 0.10 4.08
N GLY A 117 -8.13 1.38 4.39
CA GLY A 117 -9.18 2.40 4.31
C GLY A 117 -9.79 2.50 2.92
N VAL A 118 -8.98 2.47 1.85
CA VAL A 118 -9.44 2.43 0.46
C VAL A 118 -10.31 1.20 0.22
N LEU A 119 -9.84 0.00 0.57
CA LEU A 119 -10.57 -1.25 0.37
C LEU A 119 -11.94 -1.21 1.05
N ARG A 120 -12.01 -0.67 2.28
CA ARG A 120 -13.24 -0.54 3.04
C ARG A 120 -14.23 0.46 2.41
N ALA A 121 -13.74 1.59 1.91
CA ALA A 121 -14.56 2.53 1.15
C ALA A 121 -15.10 1.90 -0.14
N CYS A 122 -14.25 1.15 -0.87
CA CYS A 122 -14.66 0.43 -2.07
C CYS A 122 -15.70 -0.66 -1.75
N ASP A 123 -15.55 -1.41 -0.66
CA ASP A 123 -16.54 -2.40 -0.22
C ASP A 123 -17.92 -1.79 0.01
N MET A 124 -17.98 -0.64 0.69
CA MET A 124 -19.24 0.10 0.89
C MET A 124 -19.87 0.52 -0.45
N LEU A 125 -19.05 1.01 -1.39
CA LEU A 125 -19.53 1.41 -2.71
C LEU A 125 -20.02 0.21 -3.52
N ILE A 126 -19.29 -0.91 -3.52
CA ILE A 126 -19.70 -2.15 -4.19
C ILE A 126 -21.04 -2.63 -3.63
N GLN A 127 -21.22 -2.65 -2.31
CA GLN A 127 -22.49 -3.02 -1.69
C GLN A 127 -23.65 -2.13 -2.12
N ARG A 128 -23.42 -0.82 -2.26
CA ARG A 128 -24.44 0.13 -2.74
C ARG A 128 -24.77 -0.04 -4.23
N MET A 129 -23.77 -0.39 -5.04
CA MET A 129 -23.94 -0.59 -6.48
C MET A 129 -24.49 -1.99 -6.83
N ALA A 130 -24.42 -2.96 -5.92
CA ALA A 130 -24.81 -4.35 -6.18
C ALA A 130 -26.26 -4.51 -6.71
N PRO A 131 -27.29 -3.85 -6.15
CA PRO A 131 -28.65 -3.97 -6.68
C PRO A 131 -28.79 -3.43 -8.11
N ILE A 132 -28.06 -2.34 -8.43
CA ILE A 132 -28.05 -1.78 -9.79
C ILE A 132 -27.31 -2.71 -10.73
N LYS A 133 -26.17 -3.25 -10.30
CA LYS A 133 -25.38 -4.23 -11.06
C LYS A 133 -26.21 -5.47 -11.41
N GLU A 134 -27.01 -5.99 -10.48
CA GLU A 134 -27.94 -7.09 -10.70
C GLU A 134 -29.05 -6.73 -11.69
N SER A 135 -29.64 -5.53 -11.57
CA SER A 135 -30.69 -5.06 -12.50
C SER A 135 -30.22 -4.92 -13.96
N LEU A 136 -28.92 -4.74 -14.17
CA LEU A 136 -28.28 -4.63 -15.48
C LEU A 136 -27.77 -5.97 -16.04
N GLY A 137 -28.08 -7.10 -15.39
CA GLY A 137 -27.65 -8.43 -15.86
C GLY A 137 -26.32 -8.92 -15.29
N GLY A 138 -25.81 -8.27 -14.23
CA GLY A 138 -24.74 -8.81 -13.39
C GLY A 138 -23.32 -8.43 -13.77
N ASP A 139 -23.00 -8.11 -15.03
CA ASP A 139 -21.67 -7.62 -15.42
C ASP A 139 -21.71 -6.48 -16.47
N PRO A 140 -22.33 -5.34 -16.14
CA PRO A 140 -22.35 -4.17 -17.01
C PRO A 140 -20.95 -3.56 -17.15
N ALA A 141 -20.73 -2.83 -18.26
CA ALA A 141 -19.56 -1.97 -18.37
C ALA A 141 -19.56 -0.94 -17.23
N TRP A 142 -18.37 -0.58 -16.75
CA TRP A 142 -18.22 0.33 -15.61
C TRP A 142 -18.98 1.64 -15.78
N ALA A 143 -18.85 2.29 -16.94
CA ALA A 143 -19.54 3.55 -17.23
C ALA A 143 -21.07 3.41 -17.17
N ASP A 144 -21.62 2.31 -17.66
CA ASP A 144 -23.07 2.05 -17.63
C ASP A 144 -23.56 1.82 -16.20
N LEU A 145 -22.78 1.09 -15.39
CA LEU A 145 -23.08 0.87 -13.97
C LEU A 145 -23.13 2.20 -13.21
N ILE A 146 -22.13 3.07 -13.39
CA ILE A 146 -22.06 4.34 -12.66
C ILE A 146 -23.18 5.29 -13.11
N ASN A 147 -23.47 5.35 -14.41
CA ASN A 147 -24.59 6.14 -14.92
C ASN A 147 -25.94 5.65 -14.40
N ALA A 148 -26.15 4.33 -14.33
CA ALA A 148 -27.37 3.76 -13.75
C ALA A 148 -27.47 4.03 -12.24
N CYS A 149 -26.36 3.94 -11.51
CA CYS A 149 -26.30 4.30 -10.09
C CYS A 149 -26.67 5.77 -9.86
N TYR A 150 -26.17 6.66 -10.72
CA TYR A 150 -26.51 8.07 -10.67
C TYR A 150 -28.00 8.32 -10.96
N ALA A 151 -28.55 7.71 -12.01
CA ALA A 151 -29.98 7.80 -12.34
C ALA A 151 -30.88 7.27 -11.20
N ALA A 152 -30.39 6.28 -10.45
CA ALA A 152 -31.06 5.70 -9.28
C ALA A 152 -30.80 6.48 -7.96
N ASN A 153 -30.14 7.64 -8.01
CA ASN A 153 -29.80 8.46 -6.83
C ASN A 153 -28.96 7.72 -5.77
N ILE A 154 -28.10 6.79 -6.19
CA ILE A 154 -27.18 6.08 -5.30
C ILE A 154 -26.01 6.98 -4.94
N GLN A 155 -25.68 7.06 -3.64
CA GLN A 155 -24.52 7.82 -3.18
C GLN A 155 -23.20 7.14 -3.56
N LEU A 156 -22.51 7.73 -4.54
CA LEU A 156 -21.24 7.28 -5.11
C LEU A 156 -19.98 7.82 -4.39
N THR A 157 -20.12 8.13 -3.10
CA THR A 157 -19.02 8.55 -2.24
C THR A 157 -19.04 7.77 -0.94
N ALA A 158 -17.89 7.25 -0.51
CA ALA A 158 -17.76 6.53 0.75
C ALA A 158 -16.48 6.90 1.49
N SER A 159 -16.58 6.95 2.82
CA SER A 159 -15.43 7.13 3.71
C SER A 159 -15.03 5.79 4.30
N GLY A 160 -13.77 5.43 4.09
CA GLY A 160 -13.12 4.31 4.75
C GLY A 160 -12.31 4.78 5.95
N PHE A 161 -12.16 3.90 6.93
CA PHE A 161 -11.39 4.17 8.13
C PHE A 161 -10.58 2.95 8.51
N PHE A 162 -9.30 3.16 8.77
CA PHE A 162 -8.42 2.20 9.43
C PHE A 162 -8.17 2.63 10.85
N SER A 163 -8.18 1.68 11.79
CA SER A 163 -7.89 1.92 13.20
C SER A 163 -7.11 0.75 13.80
N PRO A 164 -6.39 0.97 14.92
CA PRO A 164 -5.72 -0.09 15.67
C PRO A 164 -6.67 -1.16 16.21
N ASN A 165 -7.96 -0.83 16.33
CA ASN A 165 -9.00 -1.73 16.82
C ASN A 165 -9.57 -2.61 15.70
N GLU A 166 -9.09 -2.49 14.46
CA GLU A 166 -9.59 -3.28 13.35
C GLU A 166 -9.22 -4.77 13.55
N PRO A 167 -10.21 -5.68 13.56
CA PRO A 167 -9.93 -7.10 13.70
C PRO A 167 -9.20 -7.62 12.45
N GLY A 168 -8.22 -8.50 12.65
CA GLY A 168 -7.51 -9.15 11.54
C GLY A 168 -6.24 -8.45 11.06
N PHE A 169 -5.73 -7.44 11.78
CA PHE A 169 -4.40 -6.85 11.56
C PHE A 169 -3.43 -7.24 12.68
N PRO A 170 -2.92 -8.50 12.71
CA PRO A 170 -1.96 -8.90 13.71
C PRO A 170 -0.62 -8.22 13.48
N ARG A 171 0.11 -8.00 14.58
CA ARG A 171 1.53 -7.66 14.53
C ARG A 171 2.28 -8.74 13.76
N TYR A 172 3.20 -8.32 12.90
CA TYR A 172 4.10 -9.25 12.21
C TYR A 172 5.54 -8.72 12.24
N VAL A 173 6.48 -9.63 11.97
CA VAL A 173 7.91 -9.33 11.99
C VAL A 173 8.42 -9.35 10.56
N VAL A 174 9.05 -8.25 10.14
CA VAL A 174 9.81 -8.15 8.90
C VAL A 174 11.21 -8.65 9.18
N TYR A 175 11.61 -9.73 8.51
CA TYR A 175 12.96 -10.27 8.59
C TYR A 175 13.81 -9.78 7.43
N GLY A 176 15.09 -9.53 7.70
CA GLY A 176 16.07 -9.21 6.69
C GLY A 176 17.43 -9.73 7.09
N VAL A 177 18.34 -9.88 6.13
CA VAL A 177 19.74 -10.15 6.41
C VAL A 177 20.56 -9.25 5.50
N TRP A 178 21.55 -8.57 6.07
CA TRP A 178 22.42 -7.68 5.33
C TRP A 178 23.89 -8.08 5.48
N GLY A 179 24.66 -7.87 4.43
CA GLY A 179 26.09 -8.11 4.44
C GLY A 179 26.86 -6.98 3.77
N GLN A 180 27.95 -6.53 4.41
CA GLN A 180 28.87 -5.55 3.84
C GLN A 180 30.16 -6.22 3.40
N HIS A 181 30.72 -5.74 2.29
CA HIS A 181 32.08 -6.07 1.88
C HIS A 181 32.82 -4.78 1.55
N ASN A 182 33.90 -4.51 2.27
CA ASN A 182 34.75 -3.37 1.96
C ASN A 182 35.74 -3.78 0.85
N LYS A 183 35.66 -3.08 -0.29
CA LYS A 183 36.54 -3.29 -1.46
C LYS A 183 37.92 -2.66 -1.29
#